data_AF-A0A0G1YG96-F1
#
_entry.id   AF-A0A0G1YG96-F1
#
_cell.length_a   1.000
_cell.length_b   1.000
_cell.length_c   1.000
_cell.angle_alpha   90.00
_cell.angle_beta   90.00
_cell.angle_gamma   90.00
#
_symmetry.space_group_name_H-M   'P 1'
#
loop_
_entity.id
_entity.type
_entity.pdbx_description
1 polymer ?
#
loop_
_entity_poly.entity_id
_entity_poly.type
_entity_poly.pdbx_seq_one_letter_code
_entity_poly.pdbx_strand_id
1 'polypeptide(L)'
;MAASAAFFPLSVRGEDTAGGQSGAASCLSEAQYWYNAAVGGCLTKVAADIGNAYASTSIGEYTTPEQAALVAEELQQQHRQLFADIQERQAACYSGDIAETYQKKTAECYAKNTFGPVWDRIPVLKGALVNTFQDYDKLSPAQAQELGICIEQWSQIYDVKLVSGESERALSRCFTAAGLSGLAGVYEKAAIVIDCAQEQSPFKSPDDVARLFQAQTPAEAAYIEQCVIKRTAPVVAGIAVLNLPWAAGWHNVFLLGQLIVTQPFFLIRRRKYKTWGKVFDAVTTSPVDLGSVRLVNDETKKVVSTLVTGRDGAYFFLPPPGTYRVEVDKPGYRFPSALLSRQAKEAGQYFGEPIPIARREDVIDRHIPVDPHVARVSAAHFIWRKWKYRAALAVGLAAPLLSLFALAFSRAWWVVTLFFVHLVLLVFFLRLSRRDRARKFGVVTGPGQGPLGGVVVSLFRKEDNKLLHYCVTDMFGRYYFPRVEGNFALTFKKSGYAEKQIPLSVKDSDSRTSLKADVSLEKG
;
A
#
# COMPACT_ATOMS: atom_id res chain seq x y z
N MET A 1 8.92 5.19 -48.54
CA MET A 1 9.13 3.92 -47.82
C MET A 1 7.87 3.07 -47.95
N ALA A 2 7.85 2.17 -48.94
CA ALA A 2 6.77 1.21 -49.15
C ALA A 2 7.30 -0.17 -48.72
N ALA A 3 7.06 -0.55 -47.46
CA ALA A 3 7.56 -1.83 -46.96
C ALA A 3 6.81 -2.34 -45.71
N SER A 4 5.51 -2.06 -45.57
CA SER A 4 4.75 -2.61 -44.43
C SER A 4 4.58 -4.12 -44.51
N ALA A 5 4.59 -4.72 -45.70
CA ALA A 5 4.55 -6.18 -45.83
C ALA A 5 5.93 -6.83 -45.65
N ALA A 6 7.04 -6.17 -46.00
CA ALA A 6 8.38 -6.76 -46.14
C ALA A 6 9.12 -6.98 -44.81
N PHE A 7 8.73 -6.28 -43.76
CA PHE A 7 9.36 -6.31 -42.43
C PHE A 7 8.57 -7.12 -41.40
N PHE A 8 7.91 -8.20 -41.83
CA PHE A 8 7.39 -9.19 -40.89
C PHE A 8 8.41 -10.30 -40.69
N PRO A 9 8.63 -10.75 -39.44
CA PRO A 9 9.30 -12.02 -39.21
C PRO A 9 8.62 -13.09 -40.08
N LEU A 10 9.43 -13.89 -40.75
CA LEU A 10 8.94 -15.02 -41.54
C LEU A 10 8.09 -15.98 -40.69
N SER A 11 8.29 -15.98 -39.36
CA SER A 11 7.49 -16.71 -38.41
C SER A 11 6.05 -16.24 -38.22
N VAL A 12 5.71 -15.06 -38.70
CA VAL A 12 4.32 -14.54 -38.72
C VAL A 12 3.71 -14.78 -40.11
N ARG A 13 4.53 -14.71 -41.17
CA ARG A 13 4.11 -14.93 -42.57
C ARG A 13 3.86 -16.40 -42.93
N GLY A 14 4.58 -17.34 -42.30
CA GLY A 14 4.48 -18.77 -42.60
C GLY A 14 3.11 -19.38 -42.24
N GLU A 15 2.47 -18.89 -41.19
CA GLU A 15 1.13 -19.34 -40.72
C GLU A 15 -0.02 -18.72 -41.54
N ASP A 16 0.17 -17.52 -42.11
CA ASP A 16 -0.82 -16.81 -42.92
C ASP A 16 -1.08 -17.43 -44.32
N THR A 17 -0.18 -18.30 -44.81
CA THR A 17 -0.24 -18.83 -46.19
C THR A 17 -0.84 -20.23 -46.32
N ALA A 18 -1.17 -20.90 -45.21
CA ALA A 18 -1.68 -22.28 -45.21
C ALA A 18 -3.16 -22.43 -45.63
N GLY A 19 -3.87 -21.33 -45.91
CA GLY A 19 -5.24 -21.37 -46.42
C GLY A 19 -5.68 -20.04 -47.03
N GLY A 20 -5.42 -19.87 -48.34
CA GLY A 20 -6.08 -18.88 -49.21
C GLY A 20 -6.15 -17.43 -48.72
N GLN A 21 -5.28 -16.55 -49.24
CA GLN A 21 -5.28 -15.09 -49.07
C GLN A 21 -5.81 -14.59 -47.71
N SER A 22 -4.91 -14.58 -46.71
CA SER A 22 -5.14 -14.17 -45.33
C SER A 22 -5.84 -12.80 -45.19
N GLY A 23 -6.92 -12.75 -44.41
CA GLY A 23 -7.58 -11.51 -44.00
C GLY A 23 -6.63 -10.51 -43.30
N ALA A 24 -5.56 -10.99 -42.66
CA ALA A 24 -4.53 -10.17 -42.02
C ALA A 24 -3.74 -9.34 -43.05
N ALA A 25 -3.13 -9.98 -44.05
CA ALA A 25 -2.37 -9.28 -45.07
C ALA A 25 -3.23 -8.30 -45.88
N SER A 26 -4.48 -8.66 -46.19
CA SER A 26 -5.43 -7.75 -46.85
C SER A 26 -5.73 -6.53 -45.96
N CYS A 27 -6.04 -6.74 -44.68
CA CYS A 27 -6.33 -5.68 -43.73
C CYS A 27 -5.13 -4.72 -43.54
N LEU A 28 -3.92 -5.26 -43.41
CA LEU A 28 -2.69 -4.47 -43.30
C LEU A 28 -2.38 -3.70 -44.58
N SER A 29 -2.63 -4.29 -45.75
CA SER A 29 -2.50 -3.62 -47.04
C SER A 29 -3.49 -2.47 -47.18
N GLU A 30 -4.75 -2.66 -46.77
CA GLU A 30 -5.75 -1.59 -46.74
C GLU A 30 -5.37 -0.46 -45.78
N ALA A 31 -4.87 -0.80 -44.59
CA ALA A 31 -4.36 0.18 -43.64
C ALA A 31 -3.18 0.99 -44.23
N GLN A 32 -2.27 0.32 -44.94
CA GLN A 32 -1.16 0.98 -45.63
C GLN A 32 -1.63 1.89 -46.77
N TYR A 33 -2.59 1.42 -47.58
CA TYR A 33 -3.15 2.21 -48.66
C TYR A 33 -3.80 3.47 -48.13
N TRP A 34 -4.59 3.35 -47.05
CA TRP A 34 -5.18 4.49 -46.35
C TRP A 34 -4.12 5.47 -45.86
N TYR A 35 -3.04 4.99 -45.22
CA TYR A 35 -1.96 5.85 -44.73
C TYR A 35 -1.28 6.60 -45.87
N ASN A 36 -0.90 5.91 -46.95
CA ASN A 36 -0.26 6.53 -48.11
C ASN A 36 -1.17 7.59 -48.75
N ALA A 37 -2.49 7.33 -48.84
CA ALA A 37 -3.46 8.29 -49.37
C ALA A 37 -3.62 9.51 -48.45
N ALA A 38 -3.68 9.31 -47.13
CA ALA A 38 -3.78 10.39 -46.15
C ALA A 38 -2.54 11.28 -46.15
N VAL A 39 -1.34 10.69 -46.13
CA VAL A 39 -0.06 11.40 -46.25
C VAL A 39 0.02 12.14 -47.59
N GLY A 40 -0.33 11.49 -48.71
CA GLY A 40 -0.34 12.12 -50.02
C GLY A 40 -1.29 13.32 -50.09
N GLY A 41 -2.48 13.22 -49.50
CA GLY A 41 -3.42 14.33 -49.37
C GLY A 41 -2.87 15.48 -48.52
N CYS A 42 -2.19 15.17 -47.40
CA CYS A 42 -1.52 16.17 -46.58
C CYS A 42 -0.42 16.89 -47.36
N LEU A 43 0.50 16.16 -48.00
CA LEU A 43 1.58 16.72 -48.80
C LEU A 43 1.07 17.56 -49.96
N THR A 44 -0.05 17.18 -50.59
CA THR A 44 -0.66 17.96 -51.66
C THR A 44 -1.18 19.31 -51.15
N LYS A 45 -1.75 19.36 -49.94
CA LYS A 45 -2.16 20.62 -49.30
C LYS A 45 -0.95 21.48 -48.96
N VAL A 46 0.10 20.88 -48.39
CA VAL A 46 1.36 21.61 -48.11
C VAL A 46 1.94 22.19 -49.41
N ALA A 47 1.97 21.42 -50.50
CA ALA A 47 2.42 21.90 -51.80
C ALA A 47 1.57 23.07 -52.35
N ALA A 48 0.25 23.04 -52.16
CA ALA A 48 -0.63 24.14 -52.56
C ALA A 48 -0.39 25.42 -51.73
N ASP A 49 -0.21 25.28 -50.42
CA ASP A 49 0.09 26.40 -49.52
C ASP A 49 1.44 27.05 -49.88
N ILE A 50 2.43 26.23 -50.25
CA ILE A 50 3.73 26.69 -50.75
C ILE A 50 3.56 27.52 -52.02
N GLY A 51 2.81 27.00 -53.00
CA GLY A 51 2.55 27.71 -54.26
C GLY A 51 1.93 29.09 -54.02
N ASN A 52 1.00 29.19 -53.09
CA ASN A 52 0.36 30.45 -52.70
C ASN A 52 1.33 31.41 -51.99
N ALA A 53 2.19 30.90 -51.09
CA ALA A 53 3.19 31.69 -50.38
C ALA A 53 4.21 32.31 -51.35
N TYR A 54 4.74 31.53 -52.30
CA TYR A 54 5.65 32.04 -53.34
C TYR A 54 4.97 33.05 -54.26
N ALA A 55 3.71 32.82 -54.64
CA ALA A 55 2.96 33.76 -55.49
C ALA A 55 2.67 35.11 -54.81
N SER A 56 2.65 35.14 -53.48
CA SER A 56 2.43 36.36 -52.70
C SER A 56 3.70 37.20 -52.43
N THR A 57 4.87 36.67 -52.78
CA THR A 57 6.16 37.37 -52.59
C THR A 57 6.40 38.34 -53.75
N SER A 58 6.17 39.64 -53.54
CA SER A 58 6.44 40.67 -54.54
C SER A 58 7.83 41.29 -54.35
N ILE A 59 8.56 41.45 -55.47
CA ILE A 59 9.80 42.22 -55.48
C ILE A 59 9.41 43.69 -55.70
N GLY A 60 9.60 44.53 -54.69
CA GLY A 60 9.39 45.98 -54.82
C GLY A 60 10.40 46.62 -55.79
N GLU A 61 10.03 47.74 -56.41
CA GLU A 61 10.96 48.52 -57.23
C GLU A 61 12.08 49.13 -56.37
N TYR A 62 13.34 48.99 -56.82
CA TYR A 62 14.51 49.55 -56.16
C TYR A 62 15.24 50.51 -57.12
N THR A 63 15.77 51.62 -56.58
CA THR A 63 16.39 52.69 -57.38
C THR A 63 17.89 52.80 -57.18
N THR A 64 18.46 52.12 -56.19
CA THR A 64 19.91 52.16 -55.87
C THR A 64 20.50 50.77 -55.63
N PRO A 65 21.81 50.57 -55.88
CA PRO A 65 22.48 49.29 -55.62
C PRO A 65 22.45 48.86 -54.14
N GLU A 66 22.47 49.81 -53.21
CA GLU A 66 22.41 49.54 -51.77
C GLU A 66 21.02 49.05 -51.34
N GLN A 67 19.95 49.64 -51.89
CA GLN A 67 18.58 49.15 -51.70
C GLN A 67 18.38 47.77 -52.32
N ALA A 68 18.98 47.49 -53.49
CA ALA A 68 18.91 46.18 -54.12
C ALA A 68 19.56 45.08 -53.26
N ALA A 69 20.70 45.38 -52.60
CA ALA A 69 21.37 44.45 -51.70
C ALA A 69 20.54 44.13 -50.44
N LEU A 70 19.91 45.14 -49.84
CA LEU A 70 19.04 44.96 -48.68
C LEU A 70 17.80 44.12 -49.01
N VAL A 71 17.14 44.40 -50.15
CA VAL A 71 15.99 43.61 -50.62
C VAL A 71 16.40 42.17 -50.90
N ALA A 72 17.57 41.94 -51.50
CA ALA A 72 18.08 40.60 -51.75
C ALA A 72 18.33 39.81 -50.46
N GLU A 73 18.89 40.44 -49.43
CA GLU A 73 19.12 39.82 -48.12
C GLU A 73 17.80 39.46 -47.41
N GLU A 74 16.82 40.37 -47.43
CA GLU A 74 15.49 40.13 -46.86
C GLU A 74 14.78 38.96 -47.56
N LEU A 75 14.84 38.93 -48.90
CA LEU A 75 14.22 37.88 -49.69
C LEU A 75 14.90 36.52 -49.47
N GLN A 76 16.24 36.51 -49.30
CA GLN A 76 16.97 35.31 -48.88
C GLN A 76 16.58 34.84 -47.48
N GLN A 77 16.35 35.75 -46.52
CA GLN A 77 15.90 35.39 -45.18
C GLN A 77 14.49 34.83 -45.18
N GLN A 78 13.56 35.46 -45.91
CA GLN A 78 12.19 34.96 -46.09
C GLN A 78 12.18 33.58 -46.72
N HIS A 79 13.01 33.36 -47.75
CA HIS A 79 13.16 32.06 -48.40
C HIS A 79 13.66 30.99 -47.41
N ARG A 80 14.70 31.28 -46.61
CA ARG A 80 15.18 30.34 -45.57
C ARG A 80 14.10 29.97 -44.56
N GLN A 81 13.32 30.96 -44.10
CA GLN A 81 12.22 30.73 -43.16
C GLN A 81 11.12 29.87 -43.78
N LEU A 82 10.73 30.18 -45.02
CA LEU A 82 9.73 29.42 -45.77
C LEU A 82 10.21 27.97 -45.98
N PHE A 83 11.48 27.76 -46.33
CA PHE A 83 12.05 26.41 -46.47
C PHE A 83 12.00 25.61 -45.16
N ALA A 84 12.29 26.24 -44.01
CA ALA A 84 12.20 25.57 -42.72
C ALA A 84 10.75 25.20 -42.35
N ASP A 85 9.80 26.12 -42.53
CA ASP A 85 8.36 25.89 -42.31
C ASP A 85 7.82 24.76 -43.22
N ILE A 86 8.28 24.72 -44.47
CA ILE A 86 7.94 23.64 -45.41
C ILE A 86 8.40 22.28 -44.89
N GLN A 87 9.66 22.19 -44.46
CA GLN A 87 10.21 20.93 -43.93
C GLN A 87 9.46 20.48 -42.68
N GLU A 88 9.10 21.41 -41.79
CA GLU A 88 8.33 21.12 -40.59
C GLU A 88 6.91 20.62 -40.92
N ARG A 89 6.20 21.28 -41.83
CA ARG A 89 4.85 20.87 -42.26
C ARG A 89 4.86 19.55 -43.02
N GLN A 90 5.87 19.30 -43.85
CA GLN A 90 6.05 18.01 -44.53
C GLN A 90 6.32 16.90 -43.52
N ALA A 91 7.18 17.13 -42.53
CA ALA A 91 7.43 16.17 -41.45
C ALA A 91 6.16 15.89 -40.63
N ALA A 92 5.37 16.93 -40.34
CA ALA A 92 4.11 16.80 -39.61
C ALA A 92 3.13 15.82 -40.29
N CYS A 93 3.09 15.78 -41.63
CA CYS A 93 2.23 14.85 -42.39
C CYS A 93 2.49 13.36 -42.10
N TYR A 94 3.69 13.00 -41.63
CA TYR A 94 4.06 11.62 -41.31
C TYR A 94 3.84 11.26 -39.83
N SER A 95 3.42 12.22 -39.01
CA SER A 95 3.25 12.11 -37.55
C SER A 95 1.84 12.52 -37.11
N GLY A 96 1.56 12.48 -35.81
CA GLY A 96 0.26 12.91 -35.25
C GLY A 96 -0.93 12.04 -35.69
N ASP A 97 -2.08 12.66 -35.93
CA ASP A 97 -3.37 11.97 -36.16
C ASP A 97 -3.33 10.91 -37.27
N ILE A 98 -2.60 11.16 -38.36
CA ILE A 98 -2.47 10.21 -39.48
C ILE A 98 -1.71 8.96 -39.02
N ALA A 99 -0.60 9.14 -38.30
CA ALA A 99 0.19 8.05 -37.75
C ALA A 99 -0.61 7.28 -36.69
N GLU A 100 -1.24 7.96 -35.74
CA GLU A 100 -2.08 7.32 -34.70
C GLU A 100 -3.22 6.49 -35.29
N THR A 101 -3.89 7.01 -36.33
CA THR A 101 -4.97 6.29 -37.01
C THR A 101 -4.44 5.06 -37.75
N TYR A 102 -3.26 5.16 -38.36
CA TYR A 102 -2.59 4.00 -38.98
C TYR A 102 -2.21 2.95 -37.94
N GLN A 103 -1.65 3.35 -36.80
CA GLN A 103 -1.34 2.46 -35.68
C GLN A 103 -2.60 1.75 -35.18
N LYS A 104 -3.71 2.47 -35.02
CA LYS A 104 -5.00 1.88 -34.61
C LYS A 104 -5.52 0.87 -35.63
N LYS A 105 -5.50 1.22 -36.92
CA LYS A 105 -5.94 0.31 -37.99
C LYS A 105 -5.11 -0.96 -38.04
N THR A 106 -3.78 -0.85 -37.93
CA THR A 106 -2.89 -2.01 -37.91
C THR A 106 -3.08 -2.87 -36.65
N ALA A 107 -3.20 -2.26 -35.48
CA ALA A 107 -3.51 -2.96 -34.23
C ALA A 107 -4.84 -3.74 -34.31
N GLU A 108 -5.88 -3.14 -34.89
CA GLU A 108 -7.16 -3.83 -35.12
C GLU A 108 -7.02 -5.01 -36.08
N CYS A 109 -6.18 -4.90 -37.13
CA CYS A 109 -5.90 -6.01 -38.03
C CYS A 109 -5.26 -7.19 -37.27
N TYR A 110 -4.28 -6.94 -36.40
CA TYR A 110 -3.67 -8.01 -35.60
C TYR A 110 -4.61 -8.60 -34.56
N ALA A 111 -5.49 -7.79 -33.98
CA ALA A 111 -6.45 -8.27 -32.99
C ALA A 111 -7.52 -9.18 -33.59
N LYS A 112 -8.00 -8.88 -34.80
CA LYS A 112 -9.13 -9.58 -35.44
C LYS A 112 -8.74 -10.85 -36.20
N ASN A 113 -7.51 -10.93 -36.69
CA ASN A 113 -7.05 -12.08 -37.49
C ASN A 113 -6.27 -13.09 -36.65
N THR A 114 -6.16 -14.33 -37.13
CA THR A 114 -5.42 -15.43 -36.50
C THR A 114 -4.07 -15.61 -37.17
N PHE A 115 -3.01 -15.80 -36.37
CA PHE A 115 -1.63 -16.01 -36.83
C PHE A 115 -1.12 -17.39 -36.40
N GLY A 116 -2.02 -18.36 -36.22
CA GLY A 116 -1.68 -19.73 -35.89
C GLY A 116 -1.57 -20.01 -34.38
N PRO A 117 -1.48 -21.30 -34.00
CA PRO A 117 -1.63 -21.73 -32.62
C PRO A 117 -0.57 -21.15 -31.68
N VAL A 118 0.65 -20.88 -32.15
CA VAL A 118 1.72 -20.34 -31.30
C VAL A 118 1.46 -18.86 -31.00
N TRP A 119 1.25 -18.03 -32.02
CA TRP A 119 1.05 -16.59 -31.84
C TRP A 119 -0.31 -16.22 -31.24
N ASP A 120 -1.37 -16.98 -31.51
CA ASP A 120 -2.71 -16.69 -30.99
C ASP A 120 -2.95 -17.18 -29.56
N ARG A 121 -2.38 -18.35 -29.16
CA ARG A 121 -2.60 -18.89 -27.81
C ARG A 121 -1.75 -18.23 -26.74
N ILE A 122 -0.61 -17.66 -27.10
CA ILE A 122 0.31 -17.02 -26.16
C ILE A 122 0.03 -15.51 -26.14
N PRO A 123 -0.57 -14.96 -25.07
CA PRO A 123 -0.99 -13.55 -25.04
C PRO A 123 0.15 -12.56 -25.24
N VAL A 124 1.36 -12.91 -24.81
CA VAL A 124 2.57 -12.08 -24.95
C VAL A 124 3.01 -11.96 -26.41
N LEU A 125 2.82 -13.01 -27.21
CA LEU A 125 3.10 -13.00 -28.65
C LEU A 125 2.05 -12.19 -29.39
N LYS A 126 0.76 -12.48 -29.15
CA LYS A 126 -0.36 -11.74 -29.74
C LYS A 126 -0.31 -10.24 -29.42
N GLY A 127 -0.01 -9.90 -28.17
CA GLY A 127 0.11 -8.52 -27.72
C GLY A 127 1.28 -7.78 -28.39
N ALA A 128 2.38 -8.46 -28.68
CA ALA A 128 3.49 -7.86 -29.43
C ALA A 128 3.08 -7.49 -30.86
N LEU A 129 2.31 -8.34 -31.53
CA LEU A 129 1.76 -8.05 -32.86
C LEU A 129 0.82 -6.83 -32.82
N VAL A 130 -0.11 -6.78 -31.87
CA VAL A 130 -1.04 -5.64 -31.71
C VAL A 130 -0.29 -4.33 -31.46
N ASN A 131 0.79 -4.37 -30.69
CA ASN A 131 1.56 -3.19 -30.30
C ASN A 131 2.75 -2.88 -31.23
N THR A 132 2.87 -3.56 -32.37
CA THR A 132 4.04 -3.49 -33.26
C THR A 132 4.41 -2.05 -33.65
N PHE A 133 3.41 -1.22 -33.95
CA PHE A 133 3.61 0.12 -34.51
C PHE A 133 3.40 1.27 -33.51
N GLN A 134 3.23 0.99 -32.22
CA GLN A 134 2.89 2.00 -31.21
C GLN A 134 3.92 3.16 -31.09
N ASP A 135 5.16 2.94 -31.54
CA ASP A 135 6.27 3.91 -31.45
C ASP A 135 6.71 4.40 -32.84
N TYR A 136 5.94 4.10 -33.89
CA TYR A 136 6.32 4.39 -35.28
C TYR A 136 6.34 5.89 -35.61
N ASP A 137 5.54 6.68 -34.89
CA ASP A 137 5.47 8.14 -34.97
C ASP A 137 6.73 8.86 -34.46
N LYS A 138 7.60 8.14 -33.73
CA LYS A 138 8.81 8.69 -33.08
C LYS A 138 10.06 8.56 -33.93
N LEU A 139 9.97 8.00 -35.13
CA LEU A 139 11.13 7.75 -35.99
C LEU A 139 11.56 9.04 -36.71
N SER A 140 12.66 9.63 -36.26
CA SER A 140 13.26 10.79 -36.95
C SER A 140 13.92 10.39 -38.28
N PRO A 141 14.12 11.33 -39.22
CA PRO A 141 14.82 11.05 -40.49
C PRO A 141 16.24 10.48 -40.29
N ALA A 142 16.97 10.96 -39.28
CA ALA A 142 18.31 10.46 -38.96
C ALA A 142 18.26 9.00 -38.47
N GLN A 143 17.33 8.69 -37.56
CA GLN A 143 17.12 7.32 -37.08
C GLN A 143 16.65 6.39 -38.21
N ALA A 144 15.82 6.88 -39.13
CA ALA A 144 15.35 6.11 -40.28
C ALA A 144 16.51 5.75 -41.23
N GLN A 145 17.47 6.67 -41.42
CA GLN A 145 18.67 6.42 -42.20
C GLN A 145 19.60 5.41 -41.51
N GLU A 146 19.87 5.58 -40.22
CA GLU A 146 20.68 4.64 -39.42
C GLU A 146 20.06 3.23 -39.41
N LEU A 147 18.74 3.15 -39.28
CA LEU A 147 18.00 1.91 -39.37
C LEU A 147 18.18 1.23 -40.73
N GLY A 148 18.10 2.00 -41.82
CA GLY A 148 18.33 1.49 -43.18
C GLY A 148 19.72 0.87 -43.34
N ILE A 149 20.76 1.54 -42.85
CA ILE A 149 22.15 1.03 -42.87
C ILE A 149 22.27 -0.26 -42.06
N CYS A 150 21.65 -0.30 -40.87
CA CYS A 150 21.69 -1.48 -40.00
C CYS A 150 21.01 -2.69 -40.66
N ILE A 151 19.86 -2.49 -41.30
CA ILE A 151 19.12 -3.53 -42.02
C ILE A 151 19.92 -4.02 -43.24
N GLU A 152 20.55 -3.12 -43.98
CA GLU A 152 21.40 -3.48 -45.11
C GLU A 152 22.58 -4.35 -44.66
N GLN A 153 23.29 -3.95 -43.61
CA GLN A 153 24.36 -4.76 -43.02
C GLN A 153 23.86 -6.11 -42.52
N TRP A 154 22.70 -6.13 -41.87
CA TRP A 154 22.05 -7.37 -41.45
C TRP A 154 21.80 -8.32 -42.63
N SER A 155 21.28 -7.80 -43.76
CA SER A 155 21.01 -8.60 -44.96
C SER A 155 22.27 -9.15 -45.65
N GLN A 156 23.43 -8.55 -45.41
CA GLN A 156 24.71 -9.03 -45.93
C GLN A 156 25.30 -10.14 -45.07
N ILE A 157 24.98 -10.15 -43.77
CA ILE A 157 25.49 -11.12 -42.78
C ILE A 157 24.62 -12.38 -42.72
N TYR A 158 23.30 -12.22 -42.79
CA TYR A 158 22.36 -13.32 -42.61
C TYR A 158 21.62 -13.65 -43.92
N ASP A 159 21.46 -14.95 -44.20
CA ASP A 159 20.65 -15.38 -45.35
C ASP A 159 19.16 -15.14 -45.06
N VAL A 160 18.57 -14.21 -45.80
CA VAL A 160 17.15 -13.83 -45.68
C VAL A 160 16.20 -15.02 -45.93
N LYS A 161 16.68 -16.10 -46.58
CA LYS A 161 15.92 -17.33 -46.81
C LYS A 161 15.99 -18.33 -45.66
N LEU A 162 16.99 -18.24 -44.78
CA LEU A 162 17.18 -19.15 -43.66
C LEU A 162 17.03 -18.38 -42.34
N VAL A 163 15.83 -18.43 -41.78
CA VAL A 163 15.50 -17.68 -40.56
C VAL A 163 16.10 -18.37 -39.34
N SER A 164 16.87 -17.63 -38.56
CA SER A 164 17.46 -18.09 -37.30
C SER A 164 17.10 -17.16 -36.15
N GLY A 165 17.14 -17.67 -34.91
CA GLY A 165 16.92 -16.81 -33.75
C GLY A 165 17.99 -15.72 -33.63
N GLU A 166 19.20 -15.97 -34.10
CA GLU A 166 20.27 -14.96 -34.12
C GLU A 166 20.00 -13.83 -35.11
N SER A 167 19.56 -14.16 -36.34
CA SER A 167 19.21 -13.16 -37.35
C SER A 167 18.07 -12.26 -36.87
N GLU A 168 17.05 -12.84 -36.23
CA GLU A 168 15.91 -12.10 -35.71
C GLU A 168 16.30 -11.19 -34.52
N ARG A 169 17.18 -11.64 -33.62
CA ARG A 169 17.75 -10.79 -32.56
C ARG A 169 18.61 -9.66 -33.10
N ALA A 170 19.40 -9.93 -34.13
CA ALA A 170 20.22 -8.90 -34.78
C ALA A 170 19.33 -7.80 -35.36
N LEU A 171 18.24 -8.18 -36.00
CA LEU A 171 17.26 -7.24 -36.53
C LEU A 171 16.48 -6.50 -35.42
N SER A 172 16.14 -7.19 -34.33
CA SER A 172 15.57 -6.56 -33.12
C SER A 172 16.49 -5.46 -32.55
N ARG A 173 17.81 -5.68 -32.53
CA ARG A 173 18.79 -4.67 -32.11
C ARG A 173 18.80 -3.45 -33.04
N CYS A 174 18.69 -3.64 -34.36
CA CYS A 174 18.55 -2.52 -35.30
C CYS A 174 17.32 -1.66 -34.97
N PHE A 175 16.16 -2.29 -34.74
CA PHE A 175 14.94 -1.56 -34.39
C PHE A 175 15.01 -0.90 -33.01
N THR A 176 15.70 -1.53 -32.05
CA THR A 176 15.93 -0.95 -30.71
C THR A 176 16.78 0.31 -30.79
N ALA A 177 17.86 0.28 -31.59
CA ALA A 177 18.72 1.44 -31.80
C ALA A 177 17.96 2.60 -32.47
N ALA A 178 17.01 2.29 -33.36
CA ALA A 178 16.15 3.27 -34.01
C ALA A 178 14.99 3.80 -33.13
N GLY A 179 14.84 3.31 -31.89
CA GLY A 179 13.75 3.70 -30.98
C GLY A 179 12.41 3.02 -31.25
N LEU A 180 12.37 1.99 -32.09
CA LEU A 180 11.16 1.24 -32.46
C LEU A 180 10.95 0.02 -31.56
N SER A 181 10.62 0.25 -30.28
CA SER A 181 10.49 -0.83 -29.28
C SER A 181 9.39 -1.84 -29.58
N GLY A 182 8.26 -1.42 -30.15
CA GLY A 182 7.19 -2.34 -30.55
C GLY A 182 7.67 -3.38 -31.55
N LEU A 183 8.34 -2.91 -32.61
CA LEU A 183 8.83 -3.75 -33.70
C LEU A 183 10.03 -4.61 -33.26
N ALA A 184 10.98 -4.02 -32.52
CA ALA A 184 12.05 -4.78 -31.88
C ALA A 184 11.53 -5.93 -31.00
N GLY A 185 10.45 -5.66 -30.25
CA GLY A 185 9.80 -6.64 -29.38
C GLY A 185 9.13 -7.79 -30.12
N VAL A 186 8.69 -7.60 -31.37
CA VAL A 186 8.16 -8.65 -32.24
C VAL A 186 9.28 -9.56 -32.73
N TYR A 187 10.37 -8.97 -33.23
CA TYR A 187 11.56 -9.70 -33.70
C TYR A 187 12.25 -10.49 -32.59
N GLU A 188 12.35 -9.94 -31.37
CA GLU A 188 12.89 -10.67 -30.22
C GLU A 188 12.03 -11.89 -29.86
N LYS A 189 10.70 -11.75 -29.92
CA LYS A 189 9.79 -12.85 -29.63
C LYS A 189 9.77 -13.90 -30.74
N ALA A 190 9.86 -13.47 -32.00
CA ALA A 190 10.04 -14.37 -33.13
C ALA A 190 11.33 -15.20 -32.97
N ALA A 191 12.43 -14.59 -32.53
CA ALA A 191 13.67 -15.30 -32.23
C ALA A 191 13.49 -16.40 -31.17
N ILE A 192 12.73 -16.12 -30.10
CA ILE A 192 12.44 -17.11 -29.05
C ILE A 192 11.60 -18.27 -29.60
N VAL A 193 10.59 -17.98 -30.42
CA VAL A 193 9.76 -19.02 -31.06
C VAL A 193 10.62 -19.93 -31.93
N ILE A 194 11.51 -19.33 -32.73
CA ILE A 194 12.44 -20.05 -33.62
C ILE A 194 13.41 -20.92 -32.81
N ASP A 195 14.04 -20.39 -31.77
CA ASP A 195 14.94 -21.15 -30.90
C ASP A 195 14.22 -22.36 -30.27
N CYS A 196 13.02 -22.13 -29.71
CA CYS A 196 12.23 -23.19 -29.08
C CYS A 196 11.85 -24.29 -30.06
N ALA A 197 11.62 -23.94 -31.32
CA ALA A 197 11.29 -24.91 -32.32
C ALA A 197 12.53 -25.64 -32.89
N GLN A 198 13.68 -24.97 -32.97
CA GLN A 198 14.97 -25.59 -33.33
C GLN A 198 15.42 -26.65 -32.31
N GLU A 199 15.09 -26.48 -31.04
CA GLU A 199 15.38 -27.50 -30.00
C GLU A 199 14.71 -28.84 -30.28
N GLN A 200 13.53 -28.81 -30.92
CA GLN A 200 12.78 -30.01 -31.24
C GLN A 200 13.14 -30.59 -32.61
N SER A 201 13.42 -29.73 -33.59
CA SER A 201 13.85 -30.14 -34.93
C SER A 201 14.83 -29.11 -35.51
N PRO A 202 16.14 -29.42 -35.57
CA PRO A 202 17.12 -28.47 -36.08
C PRO A 202 16.85 -28.19 -37.57
N PHE A 203 16.73 -26.91 -37.92
CA PHE A 203 16.51 -26.50 -39.31
C PHE A 203 17.78 -26.73 -40.13
N LYS A 204 17.68 -27.56 -41.16
CA LYS A 204 18.77 -27.83 -42.11
C LYS A 204 18.48 -27.24 -43.49
N SER A 205 17.24 -26.87 -43.75
CA SER A 205 16.76 -26.32 -45.02
C SER A 205 15.66 -25.25 -44.81
N PRO A 206 15.43 -24.36 -45.79
CA PRO A 206 14.31 -23.41 -45.76
C PRO A 206 12.94 -24.08 -45.61
N ASP A 207 12.78 -25.31 -46.11
CA ASP A 207 11.54 -26.10 -45.98
C ASP A 207 11.25 -26.49 -44.53
N ASP A 208 12.28 -26.61 -43.67
CA ASP A 208 12.12 -26.90 -42.25
C ASP A 208 11.48 -25.73 -41.49
N VAL A 209 11.74 -24.49 -41.94
CA VAL A 209 11.09 -23.29 -41.38
C VAL A 209 9.61 -23.26 -41.75
N ALA A 210 9.24 -23.67 -42.96
CA ALA A 210 7.83 -23.77 -43.36
C ALA A 210 7.06 -24.84 -42.56
N ARG A 211 7.71 -25.95 -42.20
CA ARG A 211 7.11 -27.01 -41.37
C ARG A 211 6.72 -26.55 -39.97
N LEU A 212 7.44 -25.58 -39.39
CA LEU A 212 7.07 -24.96 -38.12
C LEU A 212 5.66 -24.39 -38.12
N PHE A 213 5.19 -23.94 -39.26
CA PHE A 213 3.97 -23.16 -39.38
C PHE A 213 2.82 -23.95 -40.00
N GLN A 214 3.12 -25.05 -40.69
CA GLN A 214 2.14 -25.77 -41.50
C GLN A 214 1.91 -27.23 -41.06
N ALA A 215 2.81 -27.84 -40.29
CA ALA A 215 2.78 -29.29 -40.07
C ALA A 215 3.26 -29.75 -38.68
N GLN A 216 3.03 -28.97 -37.63
CA GLN A 216 3.37 -29.41 -36.27
C GLN A 216 2.37 -30.47 -35.75
N THR A 217 2.90 -31.54 -35.14
CA THR A 217 2.02 -32.42 -34.35
C THR A 217 1.54 -31.69 -33.08
N PRO A 218 0.37 -32.04 -32.51
CA PRO A 218 -0.13 -31.39 -31.29
C PRO A 218 0.85 -31.42 -30.11
N ALA A 219 1.73 -32.42 -30.05
CA ALA A 219 2.77 -32.53 -29.01
C ALA A 219 3.90 -31.51 -29.21
N GLU A 220 4.27 -31.20 -30.46
CA GLU A 220 5.31 -30.21 -30.79
C GLU A 220 4.83 -28.79 -30.49
N ALA A 221 3.59 -28.50 -30.87
CA ALA A 221 2.95 -27.23 -30.57
C ALA A 221 2.89 -26.97 -29.06
N ALA A 222 2.56 -28.00 -28.26
CA ALA A 222 2.52 -27.90 -26.81
C ALA A 222 3.92 -27.68 -26.18
N TYR A 223 4.96 -28.31 -26.74
CA TYR A 223 6.34 -28.09 -26.27
C TYR A 223 6.81 -26.66 -26.55
N ILE A 224 6.61 -26.18 -27.79
CA ILE A 224 6.99 -24.83 -28.20
C ILE A 224 6.26 -23.79 -27.34
N GLU A 225 4.96 -24.00 -27.08
CA GLU A 225 4.17 -23.15 -26.20
C GLU A 225 4.80 -23.02 -24.79
N GLN A 226 5.14 -24.15 -24.17
CA GLN A 226 5.77 -24.16 -22.84
C GLN A 226 7.17 -23.54 -22.84
N CYS A 227 7.97 -23.80 -23.87
CA CYS A 227 9.30 -23.24 -24.02
C CYS A 227 9.24 -21.70 -24.15
N VAL A 228 8.35 -21.19 -25.00
CA VAL A 228 8.16 -19.75 -25.20
C VAL A 228 7.68 -19.09 -23.91
N ILE A 229 6.70 -19.66 -23.20
CA ILE A 229 6.22 -19.13 -21.91
C ILE A 229 7.38 -19.05 -20.90
N LYS A 230 8.21 -20.08 -20.80
CA LYS A 230 9.34 -20.10 -19.86
C LYS A 230 10.40 -19.05 -20.19
N ARG A 231 10.72 -18.86 -21.47
CA ARG A 231 11.74 -17.88 -21.93
C ARG A 231 11.23 -16.44 -21.92
N THR A 232 9.93 -16.22 -22.07
CA THR A 232 9.31 -14.88 -22.01
C THR A 232 8.87 -14.47 -20.59
N ALA A 233 8.72 -15.42 -19.66
CA ALA A 233 8.36 -15.17 -18.25
C ALA A 233 9.22 -14.11 -17.50
N PRO A 234 10.57 -14.06 -17.62
CA PRO A 234 11.36 -13.02 -16.96
C PRO A 234 11.08 -11.60 -17.50
N VAL A 235 10.66 -11.46 -18.76
CA VAL A 235 10.21 -10.19 -19.34
C VAL A 235 8.83 -9.80 -18.80
N VAL A 236 7.99 -10.79 -18.49
CA VAL A 236 6.67 -10.60 -17.86
C VAL A 236 6.80 -10.23 -16.38
N ALA A 237 7.83 -10.66 -15.64
CA ALA A 237 8.01 -10.22 -14.26
C ALA A 237 8.25 -8.69 -14.14
N GLY A 238 8.81 -8.04 -15.16
CA GLY A 238 8.99 -6.58 -15.18
C GLY A 238 7.69 -5.78 -15.40
N ILE A 239 6.70 -6.33 -16.09
CA ILE A 239 5.45 -5.63 -16.46
C ILE A 239 4.22 -6.21 -15.73
N ALA A 240 4.19 -7.51 -15.44
CA ALA A 240 3.08 -8.17 -14.75
C ALA A 240 3.09 -7.99 -13.23
N VAL A 241 4.21 -7.56 -12.62
CA VAL A 241 4.20 -7.22 -11.18
C VAL A 241 3.22 -6.05 -10.90
N LEU A 242 2.93 -5.21 -11.89
CA LEU A 242 1.92 -4.15 -11.78
C LEU A 242 0.47 -4.64 -12.01
N ASN A 243 0.27 -5.77 -12.70
CA ASN A 243 -1.07 -6.26 -13.12
C ASN A 243 -1.51 -7.60 -12.50
N LEU A 244 -0.71 -8.20 -11.62
CA LEU A 244 -1.12 -9.34 -10.79
C LEU A 244 -2.46 -9.15 -10.06
N PRO A 245 -2.84 -7.94 -9.59
CA PRO A 245 -4.16 -7.73 -9.01
C PRO A 245 -5.30 -7.89 -10.03
N TRP A 246 -5.08 -7.58 -11.31
CA TRP A 246 -6.15 -7.54 -12.32
C TRP A 246 -6.31 -8.87 -13.08
N ALA A 247 -5.21 -9.56 -13.39
CA ALA A 247 -5.26 -10.85 -14.10
C ALA A 247 -5.79 -12.00 -13.24
N ALA A 248 -5.63 -11.93 -11.92
CA ALA A 248 -6.17 -12.91 -10.99
C ALA A 248 -7.68 -12.71 -10.72
N GLY A 249 -8.32 -11.72 -11.36
CA GLY A 249 -9.72 -11.36 -11.12
C GLY A 249 -9.93 -10.61 -9.80
N TRP A 250 -10.91 -9.71 -9.80
CA TRP A 250 -11.24 -8.82 -8.66
C TRP A 250 -11.43 -9.56 -7.32
N HIS A 251 -11.81 -10.84 -7.38
CA HIS A 251 -11.93 -11.72 -6.21
C HIS A 251 -10.60 -11.92 -5.47
N ASN A 252 -9.47 -11.98 -6.16
CA ASN A 252 -8.15 -12.09 -5.52
C ASN A 252 -7.69 -10.76 -4.91
N VAL A 253 -8.10 -9.61 -5.48
CA VAL A 253 -7.90 -8.30 -4.86
C VAL A 253 -8.71 -8.17 -3.58
N PHE A 254 -9.94 -8.70 -3.54
CA PHE A 254 -10.73 -8.74 -2.33
C PHE A 254 -10.09 -9.62 -1.24
N LEU A 255 -9.59 -10.80 -1.62
CA LEU A 255 -8.91 -11.74 -0.71
C LEU A 255 -7.57 -11.19 -0.18
N LEU A 256 -6.78 -10.52 -1.02
CA LEU A 256 -5.51 -9.90 -0.63
C LEU A 256 -5.73 -8.58 0.13
N GLY A 257 -6.73 -7.79 -0.26
CA GLY A 257 -7.15 -6.58 0.42
C GLY A 257 -7.66 -6.85 1.83
N GLN A 258 -8.34 -7.98 2.04
CA GLN A 258 -8.75 -8.45 3.37
C GLN A 258 -7.54 -8.64 4.32
N LEU A 259 -6.42 -9.16 3.83
CA LEU A 259 -5.19 -9.37 4.62
C LEU A 259 -4.52 -8.04 5.04
N ILE A 260 -4.51 -7.04 4.14
CA ILE A 260 -3.81 -5.77 4.36
C ILE A 260 -4.65 -4.80 5.22
N VAL A 261 -5.96 -4.76 5.01
CA VAL A 261 -6.84 -3.73 5.60
C VAL A 261 -7.37 -4.11 6.98
N THR A 262 -7.59 -5.39 7.27
CA THR A 262 -8.39 -5.75 8.45
C THR A 262 -7.61 -5.87 9.76
N GLN A 263 -6.29 -6.09 9.74
CA GLN A 263 -5.59 -6.55 10.96
C GLN A 263 -4.35 -5.75 11.41
N PRO A 264 -3.37 -5.35 10.58
CA PRO A 264 -2.19 -4.65 11.10
C PRO A 264 -2.52 -3.21 11.56
N PHE A 265 -3.42 -2.49 10.86
CA PHE A 265 -3.75 -1.11 11.21
C PHE A 265 -4.49 -0.96 12.55
N PHE A 266 -5.25 -1.98 12.99
CA PHE A 266 -5.89 -1.98 14.30
C PHE A 266 -4.97 -2.47 15.44
N LEU A 267 -3.83 -3.09 15.10
CA LEU A 267 -2.84 -3.58 16.06
C LEU A 267 -1.80 -2.51 16.45
N ILE A 268 -1.80 -1.35 15.79
CA ILE A 268 -0.90 -0.26 16.13
C ILE A 268 -1.43 0.45 17.38
N ARG A 269 -0.87 -0.02 18.50
CA ARG A 269 -0.71 0.59 19.82
C ARG A 269 -1.36 -0.26 20.90
N ARG A 270 -0.56 -1.17 21.48
CA ARG A 270 -0.73 -1.61 22.87
C ARG A 270 -0.89 -0.36 23.75
N ARG A 271 -2.12 0.09 23.96
CA ARG A 271 -2.40 1.10 24.98
C ARG A 271 -2.18 0.38 26.31
N LYS A 272 -0.99 0.54 26.88
CA LYS A 272 -0.75 0.29 28.30
C LYS A 272 -1.91 0.97 29.04
N TYR A 273 -2.76 0.17 29.67
CA TYR A 273 -3.94 0.71 30.32
C TYR A 273 -3.47 1.65 31.45
N LYS A 274 -4.03 2.86 31.49
CA LYS A 274 -3.87 3.75 32.63
C LYS A 274 -4.58 3.07 33.80
N THR A 275 -3.78 2.59 34.73
CA THR A 275 -4.14 1.54 35.67
C THR A 275 -4.82 2.11 36.93
N TRP A 276 -5.32 3.34 36.83
CA TRP A 276 -5.85 4.18 37.90
C TRP A 276 -7.33 4.45 37.61
N GLY A 277 -8.11 4.61 38.68
CA GLY A 277 -9.48 5.06 38.55
C GLY A 277 -9.49 6.46 37.95
N LYS A 278 -10.41 6.71 37.03
CA LYS A 278 -10.52 8.02 36.40
C LYS A 278 -11.94 8.50 36.54
N VAL A 279 -12.12 9.70 37.06
CA VAL A 279 -13.35 10.46 36.96
C VAL A 279 -13.31 11.20 35.63
N PHE A 280 -14.29 10.95 34.78
CA PHE A 280 -14.34 11.55 33.45
C PHE A 280 -15.78 11.87 33.06
N ASP A 281 -15.90 12.86 32.19
CA ASP A 281 -17.17 13.26 31.61
C ASP A 281 -17.68 12.15 30.67
N ALA A 282 -18.87 11.62 30.95
CA ALA A 282 -19.51 10.57 30.16
C ALA A 282 -19.66 10.93 28.67
N VAL A 283 -19.81 12.23 28.40
CA VAL A 283 -20.08 12.85 27.11
C VAL A 283 -18.77 13.15 26.38
N THR A 284 -17.90 14.01 26.94
CA THR A 284 -16.67 14.45 26.26
C THR A 284 -15.48 13.49 26.44
N THR A 285 -15.53 12.57 27.41
CA THR A 285 -14.42 11.70 27.87
C THR A 285 -13.22 12.43 28.45
N SER A 286 -13.32 13.74 28.59
CA SER A 286 -12.31 14.56 29.24
C SER A 286 -12.21 14.18 30.71
N PRO A 287 -10.99 14.17 31.29
CA PRO A 287 -10.83 14.06 32.73
C PRO A 287 -11.63 15.15 33.44
N VAL A 288 -12.27 14.80 34.55
CA VAL A 288 -12.91 15.79 35.44
C VAL A 288 -11.95 16.08 36.58
N ASP A 289 -11.48 17.31 36.63
CA ASP A 289 -10.64 17.84 37.69
C ASP A 289 -11.47 18.44 38.82
N LEU A 290 -10.84 18.57 39.99
CA LEU A 290 -11.45 19.13 41.21
C LEU A 290 -12.75 18.42 41.62
N GLY A 291 -12.88 17.13 41.29
CA GLY A 291 -13.97 16.27 41.73
C GLY A 291 -13.62 15.63 43.06
N SER A 292 -14.51 15.75 44.05
CA SER A 292 -14.37 15.11 45.35
C SER A 292 -14.81 13.66 45.25
N VAL A 293 -13.87 12.73 45.36
CA VAL A 293 -14.10 11.29 45.35
C VAL A 293 -14.03 10.78 46.78
N ARG A 294 -15.15 10.30 47.30
CA ARG A 294 -15.30 9.80 48.67
C ARG A 294 -15.40 8.28 48.65
N LEU A 295 -14.59 7.63 49.46
CA LEU A 295 -14.69 6.20 49.73
C LEU A 295 -15.52 6.01 51.00
N VAL A 296 -16.67 5.36 50.85
CA VAL A 296 -17.64 5.11 51.92
C VAL A 296 -17.69 3.62 52.21
N ASN A 297 -17.59 3.22 53.47
CA ASN A 297 -17.80 1.82 53.85
C ASN A 297 -19.30 1.49 53.75
N ASP A 298 -19.65 0.41 53.04
CA ASP A 298 -21.05 0.13 52.70
C ASP A 298 -21.88 -0.31 53.91
N GLU A 299 -21.26 -0.94 54.89
CA GLU A 299 -21.92 -1.44 56.10
C GLU A 299 -22.15 -0.31 57.11
N THR A 300 -21.10 0.48 57.38
CA THR A 300 -21.13 1.53 58.40
C THR A 300 -21.60 2.88 57.88
N LYS A 301 -21.69 3.05 56.55
CA LYS A 301 -21.96 4.32 55.85
C LYS A 301 -21.00 5.46 56.21
N LYS A 302 -19.88 5.16 56.86
CA LYS A 302 -18.85 6.14 57.23
C LYS A 302 -17.89 6.38 56.06
N VAL A 303 -17.45 7.63 55.92
CA VAL A 303 -16.42 8.00 54.95
C VAL A 303 -15.06 7.59 55.51
N VAL A 304 -14.37 6.74 54.76
CA VAL A 304 -13.04 6.22 55.12
C VAL A 304 -11.94 7.13 54.59
N SER A 305 -12.10 7.65 53.38
CA SER A 305 -11.13 8.53 52.75
C SER A 305 -11.82 9.43 51.73
N THR A 306 -11.31 10.64 51.56
CA THR A 306 -11.72 11.57 50.51
C THR A 306 -10.49 11.99 49.71
N LEU A 307 -10.60 12.03 48.40
CA LEU A 307 -9.54 12.46 47.49
C LEU A 307 -10.12 13.44 46.46
N VAL A 308 -9.39 14.51 46.16
CA VAL A 308 -9.77 15.46 45.10
C VAL A 308 -9.00 15.11 43.83
N THR A 309 -9.71 14.97 42.70
CA THR A 309 -9.07 14.66 41.42
C THR A 309 -8.24 15.83 40.87
N GLY A 310 -7.08 15.54 40.30
CA GLY A 310 -6.26 16.51 39.59
C GLY A 310 -6.71 16.72 38.13
N ARG A 311 -5.91 17.45 37.34
CA ARG A 311 -6.14 17.74 35.91
C ARG A 311 -6.37 16.50 35.04
N ASP A 312 -5.86 15.36 35.46
CA ASP A 312 -5.94 14.10 34.73
C ASP A 312 -7.13 13.23 35.17
N GLY A 313 -7.90 13.69 36.16
CA GLY A 313 -9.07 13.01 36.70
C GLY A 313 -8.74 11.75 37.50
N ALA A 314 -7.49 11.57 37.92
CA ALA A 314 -7.02 10.33 38.53
C ALA A 314 -7.46 10.16 39.98
N TYR A 315 -7.76 8.92 40.37
CA TYR A 315 -7.93 8.51 41.76
C TYR A 315 -7.48 7.06 41.98
N PHE A 316 -7.18 6.72 43.23
CA PHE A 316 -6.77 5.37 43.64
C PHE A 316 -6.97 5.21 45.16
N PHE A 317 -7.61 4.11 45.60
CA PHE A 317 -7.72 3.78 47.02
C PHE A 317 -7.19 2.38 47.33
N LEU A 318 -6.59 2.26 48.52
CA LEU A 318 -6.11 1.02 49.13
C LEU A 318 -6.79 0.78 50.48
N PRO A 319 -8.11 0.51 50.51
CA PRO A 319 -8.76 0.26 51.79
C PRO A 319 -8.38 -1.11 52.36
N PRO A 320 -8.56 -1.31 53.68
CA PRO A 320 -8.51 -2.63 54.30
C PRO A 320 -9.65 -3.54 53.77
N PRO A 321 -9.63 -4.84 54.08
CA PRO A 321 -10.71 -5.76 53.70
C PRO A 321 -12.07 -5.29 54.20
N GLY A 322 -13.07 -5.37 53.33
CA GLY A 322 -14.42 -4.88 53.60
C GLY A 322 -15.17 -4.53 52.32
N THR A 323 -16.41 -4.08 52.47
CA THR A 323 -17.26 -3.66 51.34
C THR A 323 -17.34 -2.14 51.29
N TYR A 324 -17.07 -1.56 50.12
CA TYR A 324 -16.99 -0.11 49.95
C TYR A 324 -17.82 0.39 48.76
N ARG A 325 -18.26 1.65 48.84
CA ARG A 325 -18.79 2.41 47.72
C ARG A 325 -17.95 3.64 47.46
N VAL A 326 -17.91 4.07 46.21
CA VAL A 326 -17.26 5.32 45.82
C VAL A 326 -18.34 6.32 45.42
N GLU A 327 -18.30 7.51 46.00
CA GLU A 327 -19.17 8.61 45.66
C GLU A 327 -18.34 9.72 45.02
N VAL A 328 -18.86 10.36 43.98
CA VAL A 328 -18.20 11.48 43.33
C VAL A 328 -19.10 12.69 43.40
N ASP A 329 -18.56 13.79 43.91
CA ASP A 329 -19.21 15.08 43.97
C ASP A 329 -18.40 16.13 43.21
N LYS A 330 -19.06 16.79 42.24
CA LYS A 330 -18.47 17.87 41.44
C LYS A 330 -19.59 18.80 40.97
N PRO A 331 -19.51 20.12 41.26
CA PRO A 331 -20.46 21.08 40.72
C PRO A 331 -20.50 21.05 39.19
N GLY A 332 -21.70 20.99 38.62
CA GLY A 332 -21.92 20.91 37.18
C GLY A 332 -22.06 19.48 36.62
N TYR A 333 -21.88 18.46 37.46
CA TYR A 333 -21.94 17.06 37.08
C TYR A 333 -22.88 16.25 37.99
N ARG A 334 -23.43 15.17 37.44
CA ARG A 334 -24.29 14.21 38.15
C ARG A 334 -23.64 12.84 38.19
N PHE A 335 -23.62 12.24 39.39
CA PHE A 335 -23.25 10.86 39.65
C PHE A 335 -24.40 10.13 40.37
N PRO A 336 -24.69 8.85 40.08
CA PRO A 336 -24.13 8.04 38.99
C PRO A 336 -24.58 8.52 37.60
N SER A 337 -23.79 8.18 36.58
CA SER A 337 -24.13 8.49 35.19
C SER A 337 -25.39 7.74 34.73
N ALA A 338 -26.42 8.48 34.33
CA ALA A 338 -27.61 7.97 33.67
C ALA A 338 -27.35 7.64 32.19
N LEU A 339 -26.45 8.38 31.53
CA LEU A 339 -26.16 8.24 30.10
C LEU A 339 -25.49 6.90 29.72
N LEU A 340 -24.72 6.30 30.64
CA LEU A 340 -23.90 5.11 30.37
C LEU A 340 -24.35 3.84 31.10
N SER A 341 -25.45 3.91 31.86
CA SER A 341 -25.85 2.97 32.93
C SER A 341 -25.85 1.47 32.59
N ARG A 342 -26.37 1.04 31.42
CA ARG A 342 -26.55 -0.41 31.13
C ARG A 342 -25.35 -1.08 30.45
N GLN A 343 -24.71 -0.39 29.50
CA GLN A 343 -23.65 -0.98 28.66
C GLN A 343 -22.24 -0.70 29.17
N ALA A 344 -22.04 0.35 29.95
CA ALA A 344 -20.71 0.65 30.48
C ALA A 344 -20.36 -0.16 31.74
N LYS A 345 -21.36 -0.78 32.38
CA LYS A 345 -21.16 -1.81 33.40
C LYS A 345 -20.42 -3.03 32.80
N GLU A 346 -20.75 -3.42 31.57
CA GLU A 346 -20.03 -4.45 30.80
C GLU A 346 -18.60 -4.02 30.40
N ALA A 347 -18.36 -2.71 30.27
CA ALA A 347 -17.05 -2.15 29.98
C ALA A 347 -16.14 -2.00 31.23
N GLY A 348 -16.64 -2.36 32.41
CA GLY A 348 -15.91 -2.28 33.69
C GLY A 348 -15.93 -0.91 34.36
N GLN A 349 -16.85 -0.03 33.98
CA GLN A 349 -17.07 1.28 34.61
C GLN A 349 -17.93 1.14 35.87
N TYR A 350 -17.83 2.11 36.78
CA TYR A 350 -18.43 2.06 38.11
C TYR A 350 -19.61 3.04 38.26
N PHE A 351 -20.72 2.54 38.81
CA PHE A 351 -21.98 3.29 38.93
C PHE A 351 -22.53 3.33 40.36
N GLY A 352 -21.68 3.14 41.38
CA GLY A 352 -22.08 3.21 42.78
C GLY A 352 -22.43 1.85 43.41
N GLU A 353 -22.14 0.73 42.74
CA GLU A 353 -22.29 -0.60 43.33
C GLU A 353 -21.31 -0.87 44.49
N PRO A 354 -21.62 -1.79 45.43
CA PRO A 354 -20.67 -2.19 46.44
C PRO A 354 -19.47 -2.94 45.82
N ILE A 355 -18.26 -2.60 46.26
CA ILE A 355 -17.00 -3.23 45.85
C ILE A 355 -16.46 -4.03 47.05
N PRO A 356 -16.47 -5.38 46.98
CA PRO A 356 -15.84 -6.20 48.00
C PRO A 356 -14.32 -6.22 47.82
N ILE A 357 -13.60 -6.03 48.92
CA ILE A 357 -12.14 -6.13 49.01
C ILE A 357 -11.83 -7.31 49.94
N ALA A 358 -11.34 -8.42 49.36
CA ALA A 358 -11.09 -9.65 50.10
C ALA A 358 -9.61 -10.10 50.02
N ARG A 359 -8.95 -9.87 48.88
CA ARG A 359 -7.59 -10.35 48.63
C ARG A 359 -6.55 -9.23 48.72
N ARG A 360 -5.30 -9.64 48.94
CA ARG A 360 -4.13 -8.76 49.01
C ARG A 360 -3.96 -7.88 47.75
N GLU A 361 -4.37 -8.36 46.59
CA GLU A 361 -4.26 -7.64 45.33
C GLU A 361 -5.45 -6.72 45.01
N ASP A 362 -6.53 -6.79 45.78
CA ASP A 362 -7.75 -6.03 45.47
C ASP A 362 -7.56 -4.54 45.80
N VAL A 363 -7.85 -3.69 44.83
CA VAL A 363 -7.71 -2.23 44.90
C VAL A 363 -8.96 -1.57 44.31
N ILE A 364 -9.19 -0.29 44.65
CA ILE A 364 -10.31 0.47 44.08
C ILE A 364 -9.75 1.47 43.06
N ASP A 365 -9.86 1.10 41.78
CA ASP A 365 -9.31 1.80 40.62
C ASP A 365 -10.29 1.86 39.43
N ARG A 366 -11.60 1.76 39.70
CA ARG A 366 -12.61 1.73 38.63
C ARG A 366 -12.72 3.07 37.91
N HIS A 367 -13.16 3.07 36.67
CA HIS A 367 -13.45 4.33 35.96
C HIS A 367 -14.86 4.80 36.27
N ILE A 368 -14.99 6.05 36.69
CA ILE A 368 -16.25 6.66 37.10
C ILE A 368 -16.70 7.67 36.05
N PRO A 369 -17.74 7.36 35.25
CA PRO A 369 -18.37 8.35 34.40
C PRO A 369 -19.27 9.29 35.23
N VAL A 370 -19.21 10.57 34.92
CA VAL A 370 -20.12 11.59 35.46
C VAL A 370 -20.81 12.33 34.31
N ASP A 371 -22.08 12.67 34.48
CA ASP A 371 -22.87 13.32 33.43
C ASP A 371 -22.85 14.84 33.61
N PRO A 372 -22.40 15.62 32.61
CA PRO A 372 -22.49 17.07 32.68
C PRO A 372 -23.95 17.52 32.54
N HIS A 373 -24.34 18.59 33.24
CA HIS A 373 -25.69 19.15 33.10
C HIS A 373 -25.97 19.73 31.71
N VAL A 374 -24.94 20.05 30.91
CA VAL A 374 -25.06 20.56 29.55
C VAL A 374 -24.40 19.59 28.58
N ALA A 375 -25.19 18.78 27.88
CA ALA A 375 -24.68 17.85 26.88
C ALA A 375 -24.29 18.62 25.60
N ARG A 376 -23.00 18.70 25.28
CA ARG A 376 -22.49 19.21 23.99
C ARG A 376 -21.53 18.22 23.35
N VAL A 377 -22.05 17.15 22.73
CA VAL A 377 -21.27 16.37 21.75
C VAL A 377 -22.15 15.80 20.64
N SER A 378 -21.53 15.53 19.49
CA SER A 378 -22.12 14.83 18.37
C SER A 378 -22.44 13.36 18.71
N ALA A 379 -23.71 12.98 18.54
CA ALA A 379 -24.20 11.61 18.74
C ALA A 379 -23.43 10.58 17.88
N ALA A 380 -22.94 10.98 16.70
CA ALA A 380 -22.19 10.12 15.79
C ALA A 380 -20.88 9.61 16.42
N HIS A 381 -20.13 10.49 17.10
CA HIS A 381 -18.88 10.11 17.76
C HIS A 381 -19.12 9.10 18.90
N PHE A 382 -20.21 9.30 19.65
CA PHE A 382 -20.62 8.40 20.73
C PHE A 382 -21.02 7.01 20.19
N ILE A 383 -21.84 6.96 19.13
CA ILE A 383 -22.27 5.72 18.49
C ILE A 383 -21.06 4.98 17.89
N TRP A 384 -20.17 5.67 17.18
CA TRP A 384 -18.95 5.07 16.63
C TRP A 384 -18.09 4.41 17.70
N ARG A 385 -17.91 5.08 18.85
CA ARG A 385 -17.14 4.52 19.98
C ARG A 385 -17.75 3.23 20.53
N LYS A 386 -19.08 3.16 20.57
CA LYS A 386 -19.84 1.98 21.02
C LYS A 386 -19.69 0.82 20.05
N TRP A 387 -19.69 1.09 18.76
CA TRP A 387 -19.72 0.06 17.73
C TRP A 387 -18.33 -0.36 17.23
N LYS A 388 -17.29 0.47 17.31
CA LYS A 388 -15.98 0.16 16.69
C LYS A 388 -15.36 -1.18 17.11
N TYR A 389 -15.47 -1.58 18.37
CA TYR A 389 -14.90 -2.86 18.83
C TYR A 389 -15.74 -4.05 18.36
N ARG A 390 -17.07 -3.88 18.30
CA ARG A 390 -17.99 -4.89 17.76
C ARG A 390 -17.83 -5.03 16.26
N ALA A 391 -17.69 -3.91 15.55
CA ALA A 391 -17.39 -3.88 14.13
C ALA A 391 -16.04 -4.53 13.83
N ALA A 392 -14.99 -4.22 14.60
CA ALA A 392 -13.68 -4.85 14.43
C ALA A 392 -13.73 -6.37 14.69
N LEU A 393 -14.45 -6.82 15.73
CA LEU A 393 -14.63 -8.25 16.00
C LEU A 393 -15.48 -8.94 14.92
N ALA A 394 -16.54 -8.28 14.43
CA ALA A 394 -17.38 -8.81 13.35
C ALA A 394 -16.60 -8.93 12.03
N VAL A 395 -15.79 -7.92 11.69
CA VAL A 395 -14.89 -7.95 10.53
C VAL A 395 -13.83 -9.04 10.70
N GLY A 396 -13.25 -9.17 11.90
CA GLY A 396 -12.28 -10.22 12.22
C GLY A 396 -12.85 -11.64 12.14
N LEU A 397 -14.14 -11.83 12.44
CA LEU A 397 -14.86 -13.11 12.32
C LEU A 397 -15.34 -13.39 10.89
N ALA A 398 -15.70 -12.35 10.14
CA ALA A 398 -16.15 -12.49 8.75
C ALA A 398 -15.05 -13.08 7.85
N ALA A 399 -13.79 -12.71 8.10
CA ALA A 399 -12.63 -13.14 7.33
C ALA A 399 -12.41 -14.68 7.26
N PRO A 400 -12.33 -15.41 8.39
CA PRO A 400 -12.23 -16.88 8.37
C PRO A 400 -13.52 -17.54 7.87
N LEU A 401 -14.71 -16.96 8.13
CA LEU A 401 -15.98 -17.49 7.62
C LEU A 401 -16.06 -17.43 6.10
N LEU A 402 -15.60 -16.33 5.51
CA LEU A 402 -15.56 -16.17 4.06
C LEU A 402 -14.51 -17.08 3.42
N SER A 403 -13.35 -17.27 4.09
CA SER A 403 -12.33 -18.23 3.66
C SER A 403 -12.86 -19.66 3.69
N LEU A 404 -13.66 -20.00 4.71
CA LEU A 404 -14.35 -21.29 4.82
C LEU A 404 -15.40 -21.47 3.72
N PHE A 405 -16.15 -20.42 3.39
CA PHE A 405 -17.10 -20.43 2.28
C PHE A 405 -16.39 -20.64 0.93
N ALA A 406 -15.24 -20.00 0.71
CA ALA A 406 -14.45 -20.16 -0.51
C ALA A 406 -13.92 -21.60 -0.71
N LEU A 407 -13.64 -22.33 0.38
CA LEU A 407 -13.25 -23.76 0.32
C LEU A 407 -14.34 -24.66 -0.27
N ALA A 408 -15.62 -24.25 -0.23
CA ALA A 408 -16.70 -25.02 -0.83
C ALA A 408 -16.68 -24.97 -2.37
N PHE A 409 -16.10 -23.91 -2.96
CA PHE A 409 -16.08 -23.69 -4.41
C PHE A 409 -14.70 -23.93 -5.04
N SER A 410 -13.61 -23.73 -4.29
CA SER A 410 -12.24 -23.93 -4.76
C SER A 410 -11.54 -25.02 -3.96
N ARG A 411 -11.10 -26.09 -4.65
CA ARG A 411 -10.32 -27.19 -4.05
C ARG A 411 -8.81 -26.89 -3.99
N ALA A 412 -8.39 -25.64 -4.18
CA ALA A 412 -6.98 -25.30 -4.21
C ALA A 412 -6.35 -25.28 -2.81
N TRP A 413 -5.15 -25.86 -2.68
CA TRP A 413 -4.45 -26.02 -1.40
C TRP A 413 -4.09 -24.67 -0.73
N TRP A 414 -3.90 -23.62 -1.53
CA TRP A 414 -3.62 -22.27 -1.01
C TRP A 414 -4.83 -21.65 -0.29
N VAL A 415 -6.06 -22.02 -0.64
CA VAL A 415 -7.28 -21.56 0.05
C VAL A 415 -7.34 -22.13 1.47
N VAL A 416 -6.91 -23.39 1.64
CA VAL A 416 -6.79 -24.03 2.96
C VAL A 416 -5.75 -23.29 3.80
N THR A 417 -4.61 -22.96 3.20
CA THR A 417 -3.55 -22.19 3.86
C THR A 417 -4.06 -20.82 4.33
N LEU A 418 -4.82 -20.11 3.49
CA LEU A 418 -5.43 -18.82 3.83
C LEU A 418 -6.40 -18.93 5.02
N PHE A 419 -7.22 -19.98 5.11
CA PHE A 419 -8.13 -20.18 6.25
C PHE A 419 -7.35 -20.28 7.58
N PHE A 420 -6.28 -21.08 7.62
CA PHE A 420 -5.45 -21.21 8.82
C PHE A 420 -4.73 -19.91 9.19
N VAL A 421 -4.25 -19.14 8.21
CA VAL A 421 -3.65 -17.82 8.46
C VAL A 421 -4.66 -16.88 9.14
N HIS A 422 -5.91 -16.81 8.65
CA HIS A 422 -6.95 -16.00 9.28
C HIS A 422 -7.28 -16.46 10.70
N LEU A 423 -7.29 -17.78 10.96
CA LEU A 423 -7.52 -18.33 12.29
C LEU A 423 -6.38 -17.95 13.26
N VAL A 424 -5.12 -18.08 12.84
CA VAL A 424 -3.95 -17.69 13.64
C VAL A 424 -3.99 -16.21 13.96
N LEU A 425 -4.31 -15.37 12.98
CA LEU A 425 -4.41 -13.93 13.18
C LEU A 425 -5.58 -13.54 14.09
N LEU A 426 -6.73 -14.22 13.99
CA LEU A 426 -7.85 -14.04 14.92
C LEU A 426 -7.44 -14.40 16.36
N VAL A 427 -6.78 -15.54 16.56
CA VAL A 427 -6.25 -15.95 17.87
C VAL A 427 -5.24 -14.93 18.40
N PHE A 428 -4.36 -14.44 17.54
CA PHE A 428 -3.39 -13.41 17.90
C PHE A 428 -4.06 -12.09 18.28
N PHE A 429 -5.07 -11.63 17.52
CA PHE A 429 -5.89 -10.47 17.84
C PHE A 429 -6.61 -10.64 19.18
N LEU A 430 -7.24 -11.79 19.43
CA LEU A 430 -7.89 -12.09 20.70
C LEU A 430 -6.87 -12.10 21.85
N ARG A 431 -5.68 -12.68 21.64
CA ARG A 431 -4.60 -12.71 22.63
C ARG A 431 -4.07 -11.31 22.94
N LEU A 432 -3.88 -10.46 21.93
CA LEU A 432 -3.43 -9.08 22.13
C LEU A 432 -4.52 -8.14 22.65
N SER A 433 -5.80 -8.45 22.40
CA SER A 433 -6.95 -7.73 22.97
C SER A 433 -7.17 -8.07 24.45
N ARG A 434 -6.60 -9.19 24.95
CA ARG A 434 -6.59 -9.50 26.38
C ARG A 434 -5.78 -8.45 27.15
N ARG A 435 -6.36 -8.00 28.27
CA ARG A 435 -5.86 -6.92 29.09
C ARG A 435 -5.04 -7.48 30.25
N ASP A 436 -3.72 -7.29 30.24
CA ASP A 436 -2.89 -7.59 31.41
C ASP A 436 -2.94 -6.44 32.42
N ARG A 437 -3.20 -6.77 33.70
CA ARG A 437 -3.21 -5.81 34.81
C ARG A 437 -1.87 -5.87 35.55
N ALA A 438 -1.07 -4.81 35.45
CA ALA A 438 0.16 -4.67 36.23
C ALA A 438 -0.09 -4.08 37.62
N ARG A 439 0.59 -4.58 38.65
CA ARG A 439 0.51 -4.08 40.05
C ARG A 439 1.11 -2.67 40.21
N LYS A 440 0.55 -1.87 41.12
CA LYS A 440 0.73 -0.41 41.18
C LYS A 440 1.10 0.21 42.52
N PHE A 441 0.98 -0.57 43.57
CA PHE A 441 1.43 -0.23 44.90
C PHE A 441 2.79 -0.89 45.13
N GLY A 442 3.59 -0.32 46.03
CA GLY A 442 4.75 -1.01 46.59
C GLY A 442 4.33 -1.83 47.78
N VAL A 443 5.13 -2.83 48.13
CA VAL A 443 4.87 -3.72 49.26
C VAL A 443 6.07 -3.72 50.22
N VAL A 444 5.78 -3.50 51.50
CA VAL A 444 6.73 -3.65 52.59
C VAL A 444 6.56 -5.01 53.25
N THR A 445 7.67 -5.73 53.42
CA THR A 445 7.72 -7.06 54.03
C THR A 445 8.66 -7.05 55.24
N GLY A 446 8.40 -7.94 56.20
CA GLY A 446 9.30 -8.19 57.33
C GLY A 446 10.29 -9.32 57.06
N PRO A 447 11.16 -9.65 58.04
CA PRO A 447 12.06 -10.78 57.96
C PRO A 447 11.23 -12.08 57.97
N GLY A 448 11.27 -12.82 56.86
CA GLY A 448 10.40 -13.99 56.60
C GLY A 448 9.36 -13.80 55.48
N GLN A 449 9.45 -12.74 54.67
CA GLN A 449 8.57 -12.43 53.52
C GLN A 449 7.09 -12.16 53.85
N GLY A 450 6.70 -12.11 55.12
CA GLY A 450 5.36 -11.72 55.55
C GLY A 450 5.06 -10.23 55.27
N PRO A 451 3.81 -9.87 54.91
CA PRO A 451 3.38 -8.48 54.78
C PRO A 451 3.59 -7.69 56.08
N LEU A 452 4.10 -6.47 55.99
CA LEU A 452 4.34 -5.62 57.15
C LEU A 452 3.47 -4.36 57.11
N GLY A 453 2.35 -4.40 57.84
CA GLY A 453 1.46 -3.24 58.00
C GLY A 453 1.91 -2.25 59.07
N GLY A 454 1.40 -1.02 59.00
CA GLY A 454 1.70 0.05 59.96
C GLY A 454 3.09 0.68 59.79
N VAL A 455 3.72 0.53 58.63
CA VAL A 455 5.01 1.16 58.31
C VAL A 455 4.73 2.56 57.78
N VAL A 456 5.38 3.57 58.37
CA VAL A 456 5.32 4.94 57.86
C VAL A 456 6.29 5.03 56.68
N VAL A 457 5.74 5.25 55.49
CA VAL A 457 6.49 5.49 54.27
C VAL A 457 6.45 6.98 53.97
N SER A 458 7.61 7.61 53.91
CA SER A 458 7.77 9.05 53.69
C SER A 458 8.46 9.30 52.37
N LEU A 459 7.90 10.20 51.55
CA LEU A 459 8.44 10.63 50.26
C LEU A 459 9.14 11.98 50.44
N PHE A 460 10.47 11.97 50.35
CA PHE A 460 11.31 13.15 50.38
C PHE A 460 11.76 13.54 48.99
N ARG A 461 11.81 14.84 48.69
CA ARG A 461 12.50 15.35 47.51
C ARG A 461 14.00 15.34 47.76
N LYS A 462 14.80 14.85 46.79
CA LYS A 462 16.24 14.68 46.98
C LYS A 462 17.01 16.01 46.98
N GLU A 463 16.52 17.03 46.26
CA GLU A 463 17.21 18.31 46.12
C GLU A 463 17.24 19.13 47.43
N ASP A 464 16.17 19.11 48.20
CA ASP A 464 15.99 19.95 49.40
C ASP A 464 15.66 19.14 50.68
N ASN A 465 15.64 17.81 50.60
CA ASN A 465 15.20 16.90 51.67
C ASN A 465 13.82 17.26 52.24
N LYS A 466 12.95 17.92 51.45
CA LYS A 466 11.62 18.30 51.90
C LYS A 466 10.67 17.10 51.86
N LEU A 467 9.95 16.88 52.96
CA LEU A 467 8.88 15.90 53.00
C LEU A 467 7.72 16.38 52.11
N LEU A 468 7.42 15.63 51.06
CA LEU A 468 6.33 15.94 50.15
C LEU A 468 5.02 15.27 50.60
N HIS A 469 5.11 14.00 50.98
CA HIS A 469 3.96 13.21 51.38
C HIS A 469 4.42 12.06 52.27
N TYR A 470 3.54 11.59 53.16
CA TYR A 470 3.74 10.32 53.86
C TYR A 470 2.47 9.46 53.76
N CYS A 471 2.60 8.15 53.90
CA CYS A 471 1.49 7.22 53.99
C CYS A 471 1.85 6.09 54.95
N VAL A 472 0.84 5.38 55.46
CA VAL A 472 1.03 4.24 56.35
C VAL A 472 0.63 2.98 55.59
N THR A 473 1.47 1.94 55.64
CA THR A 473 1.13 0.67 55.00
C THR A 473 -0.07 0.02 55.64
N ASP A 474 -0.93 -0.58 54.84
CA ASP A 474 -2.07 -1.34 55.33
C ASP A 474 -1.66 -2.72 55.90
N MET A 475 -2.62 -3.52 56.38
CA MET A 475 -2.36 -4.87 56.90
C MET A 475 -1.64 -5.82 55.92
N PHE A 476 -1.66 -5.50 54.63
CA PHE A 476 -0.99 -6.25 53.57
C PHE A 476 0.40 -5.71 53.22
N GLY A 477 0.86 -4.68 53.94
CA GLY A 477 2.12 -3.98 53.70
C GLY A 477 2.10 -3.07 52.47
N ARG A 478 0.93 -2.74 51.92
CA ARG A 478 0.82 -1.98 50.67
C ARG A 478 0.91 -0.49 50.93
N TYR A 479 1.58 0.23 50.04
CA TYR A 479 1.60 1.69 50.03
C TYR A 479 1.52 2.26 48.61
N TYR A 480 1.09 3.51 48.50
CA TYR A 480 0.93 4.20 47.22
C TYR A 480 1.23 5.69 47.36
N PHE A 481 1.99 6.22 46.39
CA PHE A 481 2.15 7.66 46.20
C PHE A 481 1.57 8.10 44.85
N PRO A 482 0.94 9.28 44.79
CA PRO A 482 0.49 9.87 43.55
C PRO A 482 1.68 10.21 42.63
N ARG A 483 1.39 10.50 41.35
CA ARG A 483 2.39 10.83 40.33
C ARG A 483 3.15 12.10 40.71
N VAL A 484 4.47 12.00 40.83
CA VAL A 484 5.37 13.14 40.98
C VAL A 484 6.62 12.91 40.12
N GLU A 485 7.07 13.93 39.41
CA GLU A 485 8.27 13.92 38.57
C GLU A 485 9.45 14.52 39.34
N GLY A 486 10.63 13.92 39.23
CA GLY A 486 11.84 14.37 39.93
C GLY A 486 12.63 13.24 40.60
N ASN A 487 13.59 13.64 41.43
CA ASN A 487 14.38 12.73 42.24
C ASN A 487 13.85 12.71 43.67
N PHE A 488 13.56 11.51 44.16
CA PHE A 488 12.97 11.31 45.48
C PHE A 488 13.77 10.33 46.31
N ALA A 489 13.57 10.36 47.61
CA ALA A 489 13.99 9.33 48.54
C ALA A 489 12.77 8.82 49.31
N LEU A 490 12.54 7.51 49.27
CA LEU A 490 11.54 6.85 50.11
C LEU A 490 12.19 6.38 51.39
N THR A 491 11.65 6.82 52.53
CA THR A 491 12.08 6.39 53.86
C THR A 491 10.99 5.54 54.49
N PHE A 492 11.37 4.36 54.98
CA PHE A 492 10.49 3.39 55.61
C PHE A 492 10.82 3.28 57.10
N LYS A 493 9.86 3.65 57.96
CA LYS A 493 10.05 3.67 59.41
C LYS A 493 8.95 2.90 60.14
N LYS A 494 9.33 2.01 61.04
CA LYS A 494 8.43 1.28 61.95
C LYS A 494 9.15 0.94 63.26
N SER A 495 8.45 1.05 64.39
CA SER A 495 9.02 0.69 65.69
C SER A 495 9.45 -0.79 65.72
N GLY A 496 10.67 -1.06 66.20
CA GLY A 496 11.28 -2.40 66.23
C GLY A 496 11.90 -2.89 64.91
N TYR A 497 12.02 -2.01 63.91
CA TYR A 497 12.66 -2.29 62.62
C TYR A 497 13.69 -1.20 62.29
N ALA A 498 14.77 -1.59 61.59
CA ALA A 498 15.76 -0.65 61.10
C ALA A 498 15.15 0.27 60.03
N GLU A 499 15.43 1.57 60.12
CA GLU A 499 15.01 2.55 59.12
C GLU A 499 15.74 2.30 57.80
N LYS A 500 15.00 2.31 56.68
CA LYS A 500 15.56 2.07 55.35
C LYS A 500 15.19 3.21 54.41
N GLN A 501 16.18 3.73 53.71
CA GLN A 501 15.99 4.79 52.71
C GLN A 501 16.39 4.30 51.32
N ILE A 502 15.55 4.56 50.31
CA ILE A 502 15.77 4.16 48.92
C ILE A 502 15.66 5.39 48.01
N PRO A 503 16.71 5.75 47.27
CA PRO A 503 16.62 6.80 46.25
C PRO A 503 15.86 6.28 45.02
N LEU A 504 14.97 7.10 44.47
CA LEU A 504 14.21 6.85 43.24
C LEU A 504 14.31 8.05 42.31
N SER A 505 14.50 7.81 41.02
CA SER A 505 14.50 8.86 39.98
C SER A 505 13.45 8.53 38.93
N VAL A 506 12.51 9.44 38.69
CA VAL A 506 11.40 9.26 37.74
C VAL A 506 11.56 10.23 36.57
N LYS A 507 11.84 9.70 35.37
CA LYS A 507 11.97 10.47 34.12
C LYS A 507 10.60 10.71 33.46
N ASP A 508 10.47 11.83 32.74
CA ASP A 508 9.23 12.25 32.06
C ASP A 508 8.68 11.21 31.06
N SER A 509 9.55 10.46 30.37
CA SER A 509 9.13 9.38 29.46
C SER A 509 8.49 8.18 30.16
N ASP A 510 8.77 8.00 31.46
CA ASP A 510 8.30 6.89 32.31
C ASP A 510 7.23 7.34 33.32
N SER A 511 6.79 8.60 33.24
CA SER A 511 5.79 9.29 34.07
C SER A 511 4.39 8.64 34.08
N ARG A 512 4.21 7.53 33.36
CA ARG A 512 3.00 6.69 33.38
C ARG A 512 3.02 5.64 34.50
N THR A 513 4.14 5.50 35.21
CA THR A 513 4.39 4.45 36.21
C THR A 513 4.31 5.04 37.62
N SER A 514 3.63 4.39 38.56
CA SER A 514 3.57 4.83 39.97
C SER A 514 4.92 4.66 40.67
N LEU A 515 5.23 5.55 41.63
CA LEU A 515 6.37 5.41 42.54
C LEU A 515 6.15 4.18 43.42
N LYS A 516 6.79 3.07 43.07
CA LYS A 516 6.73 1.80 43.82
C LYS A 516 8.12 1.20 43.97
N ALA A 517 8.41 0.71 45.17
CA ALA A 517 9.55 -0.12 45.48
C ALA A 517 9.06 -1.22 46.43
N ASP A 518 9.40 -2.47 46.14
CA ASP A 518 9.13 -3.55 47.08
C ASP A 518 10.33 -3.64 48.03
N VAL A 519 10.06 -3.58 49.33
CA VAL A 519 11.09 -3.39 50.36
C VAL A 519 10.91 -4.40 51.48
N SER A 520 11.99 -5.04 51.88
CA SER A 520 12.06 -5.80 53.13
C SER A 520 12.77 -4.98 54.19
N LEU A 521 12.16 -4.89 55.38
CA LEU A 521 12.72 -4.26 56.58
C LEU A 521 13.28 -5.33 57.50
N GLU A 522 14.48 -5.08 58.02
CA GLU A 522 15.14 -5.95 59.00
C GLU A 522 14.77 -5.50 60.43
N LYS A 523 14.83 -6.44 61.39
CA LYS A 523 14.63 -6.09 62.81
C LYS A 523 15.79 -5.21 63.26
N GLY A 524 15.45 -4.12 63.94
CA GLY A 524 16.40 -3.12 64.45
C GLY A 524 16.80 -3.37 65.88
#